data_AF-A0A8X6H8C1-F1
#
_entry.id   AF-A0A8X6H8C1-F1
#
_cell.length_a   1.000
_cell.length_b   1.000
_cell.length_c   1.000
_cell.angle_alpha   90.00
_cell.angle_beta   90.00
_cell.angle_gamma   90.00
#
_symmetry.space_group_name_H-M   'P 1'
#
loop_
_entity.id
_entity.type
_entity.pdbx_description
1 polymer ?
#
loop_
_entity_poly.entity_id
_entity_poly.type
_entity_poly.pdbx_seq_one_letter_code
_entity_poly.pdbx_strand_id
1 'polypeptide(L)'
;MNSRACACVSNAYDLFEVNPIQLSTEESSYTEIFPVASLSDKKPIEFYVNGTGDNYIDLSHTLLQVQVKIKKKSGAAISTPDQVAPINYLLNTLFSECSVTLNDK
;
A
#
# COMPACT_ATOMS: atom_id res chain seq x y z
N MET A 1 -16.14 -12.06 31.69
CA MET A 1 -15.85 -10.88 30.84
C MET A 1 -15.48 -9.72 31.75
N ASN A 2 -14.26 -9.20 31.65
CA ASN A 2 -13.78 -8.11 32.50
C ASN A 2 -14.46 -6.80 32.06
N SER A 3 -15.23 -6.17 32.95
CA SER A 3 -16.14 -5.05 32.67
C SER A 3 -15.46 -3.69 32.43
N ARG A 4 -14.16 -3.69 32.12
CA ARG A 4 -13.34 -2.47 31.96
C ARG A 4 -12.69 -2.28 30.58
N ALA A 5 -12.92 -3.20 29.64
CA ALA A 5 -12.42 -3.01 28.27
C ALA A 5 -13.27 -1.95 27.54
N CYS A 6 -12.71 -0.74 27.38
CA CYS A 6 -13.34 0.37 26.65
C CYS A 6 -13.09 0.23 25.14
N ALA A 7 -14.04 0.65 24.31
CA ALA A 7 -13.89 0.65 22.86
C ALA A 7 -12.92 1.77 22.42
N CYS A 8 -11.81 1.34 21.83
CA CYS A 8 -10.72 2.04 21.14
C CYS A 8 -10.55 3.57 21.29
N VAL A 9 -9.59 3.98 22.13
CA VAL A 9 -8.51 4.96 21.81
C VAL A 9 -7.28 4.54 22.62
N SER A 10 -6.16 4.20 21.98
CA SER A 10 -4.92 3.90 22.71
C SER A 10 -4.16 5.19 23.02
N ASN A 11 -4.04 5.52 24.30
CA ASN A 11 -3.13 6.57 24.76
C ASN A 11 -1.74 5.95 24.97
N ALA A 12 -0.77 6.28 24.12
CA ALA A 12 0.61 5.76 24.21
C ALA A 12 1.34 6.16 25.52
N TYR A 13 0.77 7.09 26.31
CA TYR A 13 1.35 7.56 27.57
C TYR A 13 0.81 6.84 28.81
N ASP A 14 -0.23 6.01 28.68
CA ASP A 14 -0.77 5.26 29.81
C ASP A 14 -0.29 3.80 29.78
N LEU A 15 0.92 3.60 30.30
CA LEU A 15 1.65 2.32 30.26
C LEU A 15 1.07 1.23 31.16
N PHE A 16 0.13 1.57 32.06
CA PHE A 16 -0.42 0.65 33.04
C PHE A 16 -1.91 0.36 32.84
N GLU A 17 -2.57 1.07 31.93
CA GLU A 17 -3.92 0.75 31.53
C GLU A 17 -3.98 -0.52 30.70
N VAL A 18 -5.09 -1.26 30.87
CA VAL A 18 -5.37 -2.43 30.04
C VAL A 18 -5.63 -1.92 28.63
N ASN A 19 -4.78 -2.34 27.68
CA ASN A 19 -4.92 -1.98 26.28
C ASN A 19 -6.36 -2.25 25.82
N PRO A 20 -7.05 -1.26 25.24
CA PRO A 20 -8.37 -1.48 24.67
C PRO A 20 -8.26 -2.51 23.55
N ILE A 21 -9.22 -3.43 23.50
CA ILE A 21 -9.32 -4.43 22.44
C ILE A 21 -10.28 -3.93 21.36
N GLN A 22 -9.88 -4.05 20.09
CA GLN A 22 -10.76 -3.77 18.96
C GLN A 22 -11.79 -4.89 18.85
N LEU A 23 -13.07 -4.54 18.99
CA LEU A 23 -14.19 -5.50 18.92
C LEU A 23 -15.07 -5.31 17.68
N SER A 24 -14.89 -4.22 16.93
CA SER A 24 -15.73 -3.88 15.78
C SER A 24 -15.26 -4.47 14.45
N THR A 25 -14.01 -4.92 14.37
CA THR A 25 -13.46 -5.56 13.17
C THR A 25 -13.52 -7.07 13.35
N GLU A 26 -14.35 -7.74 12.56
CA GLU A 26 -14.54 -9.19 12.65
C GLU A 26 -13.47 -9.95 11.84
N GLU A 27 -13.12 -9.43 10.65
CA GLU A 27 -12.16 -10.04 9.74
C GLU A 27 -11.41 -8.96 8.95
N SER A 28 -10.17 -9.25 8.54
CA SER A 28 -9.40 -8.43 7.60
C SER A 28 -8.73 -9.32 6.56
N SER A 29 -8.69 -8.86 5.31
CA SER A 29 -8.06 -9.57 4.20
C SER A 29 -7.46 -8.59 3.19
N TYR A 30 -6.55 -9.08 2.36
CA TYR A 30 -5.99 -8.32 1.23
C TYR A 30 -6.67 -8.76 -0.06
N THR A 31 -7.00 -7.79 -0.90
CA THR A 31 -7.48 -8.02 -2.28
C THR A 31 -6.48 -7.41 -3.24
N GLU A 32 -6.03 -8.20 -4.22
CA GLU A 32 -5.14 -7.72 -5.28
C GLU A 32 -5.93 -6.94 -6.34
N ILE A 33 -5.43 -5.76 -6.69
CA ILE A 33 -6.04 -4.89 -7.71
C ILE A 33 -4.99 -4.59 -8.76
N PHE A 34 -5.31 -4.89 -10.02
CA PHE A 34 -4.41 -4.66 -11.14
C PHE A 34 -4.67 -3.28 -11.79
N PRO A 35 -3.67 -2.71 -12.48
CA PRO A 35 -3.85 -1.47 -13.21
C PRO A 35 -4.98 -1.55 -14.24
N VAL A 36 -5.71 -0.46 -14.43
CA VAL A 36 -6.82 -0.38 -15.41
C VAL A 36 -6.34 -0.50 -16.86
N ALA A 37 -5.07 -0.17 -17.11
CA ALA A 37 -4.48 -0.16 -18.44
C ALA A 37 -3.03 -0.70 -18.41
N SER A 38 -2.53 -1.10 -19.58
CA SER A 38 -1.14 -1.49 -19.74
C SER A 38 -0.19 -0.32 -19.42
N LEU A 39 0.93 -0.64 -18.79
CA LEU A 39 1.93 0.33 -18.37
C LEU A 39 2.56 1.06 -19.56
N SER A 40 2.76 2.37 -19.43
CA SER A 40 3.43 3.20 -20.43
C SER A 40 4.21 4.34 -19.76
N ASP A 41 5.32 4.76 -20.35
CA ASP A 41 6.19 5.80 -19.78
C ASP A 41 5.56 7.21 -19.76
N LYS A 42 4.39 7.39 -20.37
CA LYS A 42 3.76 8.70 -20.59
C LYS A 42 2.47 8.94 -19.80
N LYS A 43 1.97 7.92 -19.10
CA LYS A 43 0.68 7.98 -18.40
C LYS A 43 0.84 7.54 -16.95
N PRO A 44 0.06 8.10 -16.02
CA PRO A 44 -0.04 7.58 -14.67
C PRO A 44 -0.47 6.10 -14.68
N ILE A 45 -0.06 5.37 -13.65
CA ILE A 45 -0.58 4.03 -13.37
C ILE A 45 -1.85 4.22 -12.55
N GLU A 46 -2.99 3.86 -13.14
CA GLU A 46 -4.30 4.05 -12.52
C GLU A 46 -4.83 2.71 -12.00
N PHE A 47 -5.36 2.74 -10.79
CA PHE A 47 -6.03 1.62 -10.13
C PHE A 47 -7.46 2.04 -9.80
N TYR A 48 -8.41 1.16 -10.08
CA TYR A 48 -9.80 1.39 -9.72
C TYR A 48 -10.22 0.42 -8.62
N VAL A 49 -10.44 0.97 -7.42
CA VAL A 49 -10.79 0.20 -6.23
C VAL A 49 -12.30 0.30 -5.99
N ASN A 50 -13.02 -0.76 -6.31
CA ASN A 50 -14.47 -0.83 -6.06
C ASN A 50 -14.77 -1.09 -4.60
N GLY A 51 -15.75 -0.36 -4.04
CA GLY A 51 -16.36 -0.73 -2.78
C GLY A 51 -17.18 -2.01 -2.94
N THR A 52 -17.05 -2.94 -1.99
CA THR A 52 -17.81 -4.22 -2.00
C THR A 52 -19.16 -4.12 -1.29
N GLY A 53 -19.50 -2.97 -0.70
CA GLY A 53 -20.73 -2.74 0.07
C GLY A 53 -20.70 -3.29 1.49
N ASP A 54 -20.06 -4.44 1.68
CA ASP A 54 -20.02 -5.16 2.96
C ASP A 54 -18.72 -4.95 3.75
N ASN A 55 -17.65 -4.49 3.09
CA ASN A 55 -16.34 -4.30 3.69
C ASN A 55 -15.88 -2.84 3.60
N TYR A 56 -15.10 -2.42 4.59
CA TYR A 56 -14.39 -1.15 4.59
C TYR A 56 -12.96 -1.33 4.05
N ILE A 57 -12.46 -0.29 3.39
CA ILE A 57 -11.07 -0.24 2.93
C ILE A 57 -10.23 0.42 4.02
N ASP A 58 -9.21 -0.30 4.49
CA ASP A 58 -8.19 0.28 5.37
C ASP A 58 -7.07 0.91 4.54
N LEU A 59 -7.10 2.24 4.44
CA LEU A 59 -6.09 3.01 3.72
C LEU A 59 -4.69 2.91 4.34
N SER A 60 -4.60 2.67 5.66
CA SER A 60 -3.30 2.53 6.34
C SER A 60 -2.60 1.22 5.98
N HIS A 61 -3.37 0.22 5.57
CA HIS A 61 -2.88 -1.08 5.11
C HIS A 61 -3.07 -1.26 3.59
N THR A 62 -3.06 -0.17 2.83
CA THR A 62 -3.02 -0.22 1.36
C THR A 62 -1.57 -0.24 0.86
N LEU A 63 -1.21 -1.25 0.06
CA LEU A 63 0.15 -1.47 -0.40
C LEU A 63 0.24 -1.41 -1.93
N LEU A 64 1.24 -0.68 -2.44
CA LEU A 64 1.59 -0.72 -3.87
C LEU A 64 2.64 -1.81 -4.11
N GLN A 65 2.24 -2.90 -4.76
CA GLN A 65 3.17 -3.95 -5.18
C GLN A 65 3.75 -3.65 -6.55
N VAL A 66 5.07 -3.64 -6.66
CA VAL A 66 5.78 -3.34 -7.91
C VAL A 66 6.70 -4.50 -8.28
N GLN A 67 6.55 -5.02 -9.51
CA GLN A 67 7.48 -5.96 -10.11
C GLN A 67 8.27 -5.26 -11.21
N VAL A 68 9.60 -5.16 -11.03
CA VAL A 68 10.49 -4.45 -11.96
C VAL A 68 11.58 -5.36 -12.50
N LYS A 69 11.97 -5.12 -13.74
CA LYS A 69 13.14 -5.72 -14.38
C LYS A 69 14.10 -4.64 -14.83
N ILE A 70 15.30 -4.62 -14.24
CA ILE A 70 16.34 -3.68 -14.61
C ILE A 70 17.00 -4.13 -15.92
N LYS A 71 17.15 -3.20 -16.86
CA LYS A 71 17.76 -3.41 -18.18
C LYS A 71 18.66 -2.23 -18.52
N LYS A 72 19.56 -2.42 -19.48
CA LYS A 72 20.35 -1.31 -20.05
C LYS A 72 19.43 -0.36 -20.82
N LYS A 73 19.89 0.87 -21.06
CA LYS A 73 19.18 1.84 -21.92
C LYS A 73 18.86 1.30 -23.32
N SER A 74 19.69 0.37 -23.84
CA SER A 74 19.45 -0.31 -25.11
C SER A 74 18.35 -1.39 -25.07
N GLY A 75 17.80 -1.71 -23.89
CA GLY A 75 16.86 -2.81 -23.68
C GLY A 75 17.52 -4.18 -23.45
N ALA A 76 18.85 -4.26 -23.53
CA ALA A 76 19.60 -5.49 -23.24
C ALA A 76 19.58 -5.84 -21.75
N ALA A 77 19.76 -7.14 -21.44
CA ALA A 77 19.92 -7.60 -20.06
C ALA A 77 21.20 -7.06 -19.42
N ILE A 78 21.19 -6.94 -18.10
CA ILE A 78 22.39 -6.68 -17.29
C ILE A 78 23.25 -7.94 -17.27
N SER A 79 24.55 -7.82 -17.47
CA SER A 79 25.50 -8.94 -17.53
C SER A 79 26.81 -8.57 -16.83
N THR A 80 27.62 -9.55 -16.42
CA THR A 80 28.99 -9.26 -15.96
C THR A 80 29.75 -8.51 -17.06
N PRO A 81 30.45 -7.38 -16.78
CA PRO A 81 30.83 -6.81 -15.48
C PRO A 81 29.95 -5.64 -14.98
N ASP A 82 28.73 -5.47 -15.48
CA ASP A 82 27.85 -4.37 -15.08
C ASP A 82 27.53 -4.45 -13.57
N GLN A 83 28.04 -3.50 -12.79
CA GLN A 83 27.75 -3.37 -11.37
C GLN A 83 26.52 -2.45 -11.19
N VAL A 84 25.33 -3.05 -11.14
CA VAL A 84 24.07 -2.32 -11.01
C VAL A 84 23.35 -2.77 -9.75
N ALA A 85 22.93 -1.79 -8.94
CA ALA A 85 22.06 -1.99 -7.79
C ALA A 85 21.04 -0.86 -7.72
N PRO A 86 19.85 -1.09 -7.14
CA PRO A 86 18.93 -0.01 -6.81
C PRO A 86 19.54 1.00 -5.86
N ILE A 87 19.08 2.25 -5.95
CA ILE A 87 19.34 3.25 -4.91
C ILE A 87 18.50 2.95 -3.67
N ASN A 88 18.88 3.57 -2.54
CA ASN A 88 18.03 3.54 -1.36
C ASN A 88 16.66 4.16 -1.69
N TYR A 89 15.58 3.61 -1.12
CA TYR A 89 14.21 4.04 -1.39
C TYR A 89 13.81 4.01 -2.88
N LEU A 90 14.11 2.90 -3.57
CA LEU A 90 13.75 2.70 -4.98
C LEU A 90 12.28 3.05 -5.25
N LEU A 91 11.33 2.54 -4.45
CA LEU A 91 9.90 2.81 -4.67
C LEU A 91 9.55 4.29 -4.56
N ASN A 92 10.06 4.97 -3.53
CA ASN A 92 9.78 6.39 -3.28
C ASN A 92 10.37 7.30 -4.37
N THR A 93 11.38 6.84 -5.09
CA THR A 93 12.06 7.61 -6.15
C THR A 93 11.56 7.25 -7.54
N LEU A 94 10.78 6.17 -7.69
CA LEU A 94 10.21 5.76 -8.98
C LEU A 94 9.01 6.62 -9.40
N PHE A 95 8.26 7.18 -8.44
CA PHE A 95 7.04 7.93 -8.71
C PHE A 95 7.19 9.37 -8.22
N SER A 96 6.83 10.33 -9.06
CA SER A 96 6.87 11.75 -8.70
C SER A 96 5.63 12.23 -7.95
N GLU A 97 4.52 11.53 -8.08
CA GLU A 97 3.22 11.90 -7.53
C GLU A 97 2.38 10.65 -7.26
N CYS A 98 1.57 10.72 -6.20
CA CYS A 98 0.52 9.75 -5.90
C CYS A 98 -0.71 10.57 -5.49
N SER A 99 -1.79 10.44 -6.25
CA SER A 99 -3.06 11.10 -5.98
C SER A 99 -4.13 10.04 -5.69
N VAL A 100 -5.02 10.38 -4.76
CA VAL A 100 -6.16 9.52 -4.36
C VAL A 100 -7.40 10.38 -4.44
N THR A 101 -8.39 9.91 -5.20
CA THR A 101 -9.67 10.59 -5.36
C THR A 101 -10.80 9.70 -4.88
N LEU A 102 -11.82 10.29 -4.26
CA LEU A 102 -13.02 9.58 -3.83
C LEU A 102 -14.23 10.20 -4.51
N ASN A 103 -14.98 9.39 -5.28
CA ASN A 103 -16.11 9.84 -6.09
C ASN A 103 -15.72 10.98 -7.06
N ASP A 104 -14.62 10.78 -7.77
CA ASP A 104 -14.07 11.72 -8.76
C ASP A 104 -13.75 13.12 -8.21
N LYS A 105 -13.40 13.20 -6.92
CA LYS A 105 -13.03 14.42 -6.21
C LYS A 105 -11.74 14.26 -5.42
#